data_AF-A0A9E5XVP7-F1
#
_entry.id   AF-A0A9E5XVP7-F1
#
_cell.length_a   1.000
_cell.length_b   1.000
_cell.length_c   1.000
_cell.angle_alpha   90.00
_cell.angle_beta   90.00
_cell.angle_gamma   90.00
#
_symmetry.space_group_name_H-M   'P 1'
#
loop_
_entity.id
_entity.type
_entity.pdbx_description
1 polymer ?
#
loop_
_entity_poly.entity_id
_entity_poly.type
_entity_poly.pdbx_seq_one_letter_code
_entity_poly.pdbx_strand_id
1 'polypeptide(L)'
;MKKITKDISIEELVENYPFSVDYLAKNGIRCIVCGEPIWGTLEEASEEKGFDADAVAVFVKELNELNDNYVAKTDDNVKKIDTGKLDV
;
A
#
# COMPACT_ATOMS: atom_id res chain seq x y z
N MET A 1 -3.51 -4.01 18.18
CA MET A 1 -2.70 -3.71 16.98
C MET A 1 -3.28 -4.50 15.83
N LYS A 2 -3.73 -3.83 14.76
CA LYS A 2 -4.06 -4.53 13.51
C LYS A 2 -2.73 -4.93 12.87
N LYS A 3 -2.56 -6.22 12.59
CA LYS A 3 -1.42 -6.72 11.81
C LYS A 3 -1.75 -6.54 10.33
N ILE A 4 -0.78 -6.04 9.57
CA ILE A 4 -0.86 -6.03 8.11
C ILE A 4 -0.65 -7.48 7.65
N THR A 5 -1.47 -7.96 6.72
CA THR A 5 -1.40 -9.30 6.13
C THR A 5 -1.30 -9.20 4.62
N LYS A 6 -0.85 -10.26 3.94
CA LYS A 6 -0.76 -10.29 2.47
C LYS A 6 -2.12 -10.23 1.75
N ASP A 7 -3.16 -10.69 2.45
CA ASP A 7 -4.55 -10.66 2.00
C ASP A 7 -5.19 -9.27 2.16
N ILE A 8 -4.48 -8.30 2.76
CA ILE A 8 -4.99 -6.94 2.87
C ILE A 8 -5.18 -6.34 1.48
N SER A 9 -6.35 -5.76 1.22
CA SER A 9 -6.59 -4.99 0.02
C SER A 9 -5.69 -3.75 0.02
N ILE A 10 -5.14 -3.38 -1.14
CA ILE A 10 -4.35 -2.16 -1.27
C ILE A 10 -5.17 -0.93 -0.81
N GLU A 11 -6.48 -0.90 -1.06
CA GLU A 11 -7.37 0.16 -0.55
C GLU A 11 -7.36 0.24 0.98
N GLU A 12 -7.60 -0.87 1.68
CA GLU A 12 -7.59 -0.90 3.14
C GLU A 12 -6.20 -0.53 3.68
N LEU A 13 -5.15 -1.02 3.01
CA LEU A 13 -3.77 -0.73 3.36
C LEU A 13 -3.46 0.76 3.25
N VAL A 14 -3.86 1.43 2.16
CA VAL A 14 -3.58 2.85 1.95
C VAL A 14 -4.45 3.73 2.84
N GLU A 15 -5.71 3.35 3.06
CA GLU A 15 -6.64 4.08 3.93
C GLU A 15 -6.21 4.03 5.41
N ASN A 16 -5.78 2.86 5.89
CA ASN A 16 -5.35 2.68 7.28
C ASN A 16 -3.86 3.03 7.47
N TYR A 17 -3.04 2.87 6.44
CA TYR A 17 -1.59 3.00 6.48
C TYR A 17 -1.09 3.79 5.26
N PRO A 18 -1.25 5.13 5.22
CA PRO A 18 -0.86 5.93 4.06
C PRO A 18 0.63 5.87 3.72
N PHE A 19 1.50 5.51 4.68
CA PHE A 19 2.93 5.28 4.43
C PHE A 19 3.21 4.07 3.54
N SER A 20 2.27 3.12 3.47
CA SER A 20 2.40 1.94 2.61
C SER A 20 2.51 2.35 1.14
N VAL A 21 1.87 3.45 0.72
CA VAL A 21 1.95 3.97 -0.65
C VAL A 21 3.39 4.32 -1.01
N ASP A 22 4.09 5.04 -0.13
CA ASP A 22 5.48 5.44 -0.35
C ASP A 22 6.42 4.22 -0.35
N TYR A 23 6.18 3.27 0.56
CA TYR A 23 6.93 2.01 0.61
C TYR A 23 6.75 1.19 -0.68
N LEU A 24 5.51 0.97 -1.12
CA LEU A 24 5.18 0.23 -2.34
C LEU A 24 5.76 0.94 -3.58
N ALA A 25 5.64 2.27 -3.65
CA ALA A 25 6.20 3.06 -4.73
C ALA A 25 7.73 2.94 -4.83
N LYS A 26 8.43 2.94 -3.68
CA LYS A 26 9.89 2.71 -3.61
C LYS A 26 10.30 1.31 -4.06
N ASN A 27 9.48 0.31 -3.75
CA ASN A 27 9.68 -1.08 -4.18
C ASN A 27 9.29 -1.31 -5.65
N GLY A 28 8.86 -0.28 -6.39
CA GLY A 28 8.51 -0.38 -7.80
C GLY A 28 7.10 -0.93 -8.06
N ILE A 29 6.29 -1.11 -7.02
CA ILE A 29 4.87 -1.43 -7.12
C ILE A 29 4.14 -0.12 -7.44
N ARG A 30 4.15 0.23 -8.72
CA ARG A 30 3.36 1.35 -9.25
C ARG A 30 1.91 0.90 -9.44
N CYS A 31 1.03 1.40 -8.58
CA CYS A 31 -0.42 1.18 -8.62
C CYS A 31 -1.13 1.86 -9.82
N ILE A 32 -0.39 2.52 -10.72
CA ILE A 32 -0.96 3.29 -11.84
C ILE A 32 -0.13 3.04 -13.10
N VAL A 33 -0.66 2.21 -13.98
CA VAL A 33 -0.23 2.08 -15.38
C VAL A 33 -1.47 2.15 -16.26
N CYS A 34 -1.52 3.16 -17.12
CA CYS A 34 -2.29 3.14 -18.36
C CYS A 34 -3.81 2.84 -18.27
N GLY A 35 -4.52 3.42 -17.30
CA GLY A 35 -5.96 3.65 -17.41
C GLY A 35 -6.91 2.58 -16.84
N GLU A 36 -6.42 1.47 -16.31
CA GLU A 36 -7.24 0.52 -15.54
C GLU A 36 -6.54 0.18 -14.21
N PRO A 37 -7.11 0.55 -13.05
CA PRO A 37 -6.50 0.29 -11.75
C PRO A 37 -6.69 -1.17 -11.36
N ILE A 38 -5.59 -1.90 -11.19
CA ILE A 38 -5.62 -3.18 -10.48
C ILE A 38 -5.67 -2.86 -8.99
N TRP A 39 -6.88 -2.90 -8.42
CA TRP A 39 -7.13 -2.83 -6.98
C TRP A 39 -7.44 -4.23 -6.47
N GLY A 40 -6.37 -4.96 -6.11
CA GLY A 40 -6.44 -6.28 -5.51
C GLY A 40 -5.84 -6.30 -4.11
N THR A 41 -5.47 -7.49 -3.66
CA THR A 41 -4.69 -7.70 -2.42
C THR A 41 -3.22 -7.33 -2.62
N LEU A 42 -2.49 -7.13 -1.52
CA LEU A 42 -1.04 -6.92 -1.55
C LEU A 42 -0.32 -8.06 -2.28
N GLU A 43 -0.80 -9.29 -2.12
CA GLU A 43 -0.31 -10.47 -2.83
C GLU A 43 -0.50 -10.33 -4.35
N GLU A 44 -1.72 -10.08 -4.82
CA GLU A 44 -2.02 -9.93 -6.26
C GLU A 44 -1.22 -8.79 -6.91
N ALA A 45 -1.15 -7.64 -6.24
CA ALA A 45 -0.39 -6.48 -6.74
C ALA A 45 1.12 -6.78 -6.86
N SER A 46 1.63 -7.68 -6.03
CA SER A 46 3.02 -8.12 -6.04
C SER A 46 3.24 -9.18 -7.12
N GLU A 47 2.36 -10.18 -7.21
CA GLU A 47 2.43 -11.24 -8.22
C GLU A 47 2.35 -10.68 -9.65
N GLU A 48 1.52 -9.67 -9.88
CA GLU A 48 1.41 -9.01 -11.19
C GLU A 48 2.72 -8.33 -11.61
N LYS A 49 3.51 -7.87 -10.63
CA LYS A 49 4.86 -7.34 -10.86
C LYS A 49 5.93 -8.44 -11.00
N GLY A 50 5.56 -9.71 -10.79
CA GLY A 50 6.47 -10.84 -10.79
C GLY A 50 7.18 -11.07 -9.46
N PHE A 51 6.63 -10.56 -8.35
CA PHE A 51 7.12 -10.90 -7.02
C PHE A 51 6.46 -12.19 -6.53
N ASP A 52 7.27 -13.13 -6.03
CA ASP A 52 6.78 -14.35 -5.42
C ASP A 52 6.25 -14.13 -3.99
N ALA A 53 5.54 -15.13 -3.46
CA ALA A 53 4.99 -15.12 -2.10
C ALA A 53 6.03 -14.83 -0.99
N ASP A 54 7.30 -15.17 -1.20
CA ASP A 54 8.38 -14.84 -0.27
C ASP A 54 8.63 -13.33 -0.19
N ALA A 55 8.67 -12.66 -1.35
CA ALA A 55 8.79 -11.20 -1.41
C ALA A 55 7.58 -10.51 -0.78
N VAL A 56 6.36 -11.03 -1.01
CA VAL A 56 5.15 -10.54 -0.35
C VAL A 56 5.26 -10.67 1.17
N ALA A 57 5.76 -11.80 1.68
CA ALA A 57 5.96 -11.99 3.11
C ALA A 57 6.98 -11.00 3.69
N VAL A 58 8.03 -10.67 2.93
CA VAL A 58 9.00 -9.62 3.30
C VAL A 58 8.31 -8.26 3.37
N PHE A 59 7.51 -7.87 2.36
CA PHE A 59 6.78 -6.60 2.37
C PHE A 59 5.83 -6.50 3.56
N VAL A 60 5.06 -7.55 3.85
CA VAL A 60 4.16 -7.60 5.01
C VAL A 60 4.94 -7.41 6.30
N LYS A 61 6.08 -8.09 6.44
CA LYS A 61 6.92 -7.98 7.63
C LYS A 61 7.43 -6.54 7.80
N GLU A 62 8.03 -5.98 6.76
CA GLU A 62 8.55 -4.60 6.79
C GLU A 62 7.45 -3.58 7.06
N LEU A 63 6.26 -3.73 6.44
CA LEU A 63 5.11 -2.87 6.70
C LEU A 63 4.65 -2.94 8.16
N ASN A 64 4.66 -4.12 8.79
CA ASN A 64 4.35 -4.23 10.22
C ASN A 64 5.42 -3.59 11.10
N GLU A 65 6.71 -3.71 10.75
CA GLU A 65 7.82 -3.06 11.47
C GLU A 65 7.74 -1.52 11.32
N LEU A 66 7.42 -1.03 10.12
CA LEU A 66 7.18 0.38 9.87
C LEU A 66 5.95 0.89 10.62
N ASN A 67 4.86 0.13 10.68
CA ASN A 67 3.66 0.50 11.42
C ASN A 67 3.96 0.76 12.91
N ASP A 68 4.76 -0.11 13.55
CA ASP A 68 5.20 0.07 14.93
C ASP A 68 5.95 1.41 15.13
N ASN A 69 6.77 1.79 14.14
CA ASN A 69 7.52 3.04 14.15
C ASN A 69 6.71 4.27 13.70
N TYR A 70 5.66 4.09 12.90
CA TYR A 70 4.91 5.17 12.25
C TYR A 70 3.91 5.85 13.19
N VAL A 71 3.29 5.09 14.10
CA VAL A 71 2.36 5.63 15.12
C VAL A 71 3.01 6.73 15.97
N ALA A 72 4.35 6.72 16.11
CA ALA A 72 5.09 7.73 16.85
C ALA A 72 5.15 9.11 16.15
N LYS A 73 4.75 9.24 14.86
CA LYS A 73 4.99 10.46 14.06
C LYS A 73 3.78 11.05 13.33
N THR A 74 2.61 10.41 13.32
CA THR A 74 1.50 10.83 12.44
C THR A 74 0.32 11.50 13.13
N ASP A 75 0.56 12.70 13.64
CA ASP A 75 -0.51 13.64 14.02
C ASP A 75 -0.73 14.75 12.97
N ASP A 76 0.15 14.95 11.97
CA ASP A 76 0.19 16.27 11.29
C ASP A 76 -0.12 16.34 9.79
N ASN A 77 -0.28 15.26 9.01
CA ASN A 77 -0.32 15.44 7.53
C ASN A 77 -1.24 14.56 6.67
N VAL A 78 -2.30 13.95 7.21
CA VAL A 78 -3.36 13.34 6.36
C VAL A 78 -4.56 14.29 6.23
N LYS A 79 -4.34 15.45 5.60
CA LYS A 79 -5.44 16.24 5.03
C LYS A 79 -5.14 16.46 3.56
N LYS A 80 -6.03 15.92 2.73
CA LYS A 80 -6.21 16.14 1.28
C LYS A 80 -5.44 15.18 0.36
N ILE A 81 -6.03 14.00 0.14
CA ILE A 81 -6.00 13.40 -1.19
C ILE A 81 -7.38 13.68 -1.78
N ASP A 82 -7.52 14.84 -2.42
CA ASP A 82 -8.65 15.13 -3.31
C ASP A 82 -8.50 14.20 -4.52
N THR A 83 -9.23 13.08 -4.56
CA THR A 83 -9.45 12.33 -5.80
C THR A 83 -10.29 13.21 -6.72
N GLY A 84 -9.59 14.04 -7.48
CA GLY A 84 -10.15 14.95 -8.47
C GLY A 84 -11.01 14.20 -9.48
N LYS A 85 -12.33 14.38 -9.35
CA LYS A 85 -13.27 14.70 -10.43
C LYS A 85 -12.85 14.20 -11.82
N LEU A 86 -13.37 13.04 -12.23
CA LEU A 86 -13.42 12.68 -13.64
C LEU A 86 -14.67 13.36 -14.25
N ASP A 87 -14.49 14.56 -14.79
CA ASP A 87 -15.44 15.13 -15.75
C ASP A 87 -15.08 14.57 -17.14
N VAL A 88 -15.99 13.78 -17.72
CA VAL A 88 -16.14 13.64 -19.17
C VAL A 88 -17.60 13.82 -19.52
#